data_AF-A0A970H8U9-F1
#
_entry.id   AF-A0A970H8U9-F1
#
_cell.length_a   1.000
_cell.length_b   1.000
_cell.length_c   1.000
_cell.angle_alpha   90.00
_cell.angle_beta   90.00
_cell.angle_gamma   90.00
#
_symmetry.space_group_name_H-M   'P 1'
#
loop_
_entity.id
_entity.type
_entity.pdbx_description
1 polymer ?
#
loop_
_entity_poly.entity_id
_entity_poly.type
_entity_poly.pdbx_seq_one_letter_code
_entity_poly.pdbx_strand_id
1 'polypeptide(L)'
;MNKVKNQRTADNCLRIYTLGRFEVYRNGVRLSEYAHRSTRVWDLFKYLLTYRDRSSTPEAIIETLWPQHNYADPRRALRTPVYRLRQILSEDGLPDAEEYILYIQGCYVWNNQSNFWVDADEFENLLRQAAQMPERELDKKIDLYLQAIDLYRGEYLPENLYADWTIAQRNHYRRLYLEAIDSLAAIYQSQQRYQELNELC
;
A
#
# COMPACT_ATOMS: atom_id res chain seq x y z
N MET A 1 24.06 37.46 12.30
CA MET A 1 22.60 37.25 12.43
C MET A 1 22.09 36.53 11.19
N ASN A 2 21.66 35.28 11.38
CA ASN A 2 20.45 34.64 10.82
C ASN A 2 20.21 34.66 9.30
N LYS A 3 19.92 33.55 8.62
CA LYS A 3 19.74 32.14 9.01
C LYS A 3 20.08 31.31 7.77
N VAL A 4 20.85 30.25 7.97
CA VAL A 4 21.05 29.15 7.03
C VAL A 4 19.67 28.63 6.60
N LYS A 5 19.34 28.76 5.31
CA LYS A 5 18.23 28.04 4.70
C LYS A 5 18.61 26.55 4.75
N ASN A 6 18.14 25.89 5.81
CA ASN A 6 18.26 24.46 5.96
C ASN A 6 17.38 23.82 4.88
N GLN A 7 18.00 23.40 3.77
CA GLN A 7 17.39 22.58 2.75
C GLN A 7 17.08 21.21 3.36
N ARG A 8 15.92 21.08 4.00
CA ARG A 8 15.22 19.80 4.07
C ARG A 8 14.41 19.71 2.78
N THR A 9 14.91 18.98 1.79
CA THR A 9 14.08 18.40 0.73
C THR A 9 13.07 17.50 1.45
N ALA A 10 11.89 18.05 1.74
CA ALA A 10 10.78 17.24 2.22
C ALA A 10 10.38 16.33 1.06
N ASP A 11 10.61 15.03 1.22
CA ASP A 11 10.12 14.03 0.29
C ASP A 11 8.59 14.04 0.36
N ASN A 12 7.95 14.71 -0.61
CA ASN A 12 6.49 14.84 -0.71
C ASN A 12 5.79 13.50 -1.06
N CYS A 13 6.54 12.40 -1.08
CA CYS A 13 6.04 11.06 -1.33
C CYS A 13 4.97 10.67 -0.31
N LEU A 14 3.84 10.19 -0.83
CA LEU A 14 2.81 9.56 -0.03
C LEU A 14 3.27 8.16 0.40
N ARG A 15 3.55 7.97 1.69
CA ARG A 15 3.93 6.66 2.25
C ARG A 15 2.68 5.91 2.70
N ILE A 16 2.44 4.75 2.12
CA ILE A 16 1.23 3.96 2.33
C ILE A 16 1.62 2.59 2.89
N TYR A 17 1.08 2.28 4.07
CA TYR A 17 1.25 1.01 4.75
C TYR A 17 -0.06 0.23 4.65
N THR A 18 0.03 -1.03 4.27
CA THR A 18 -1.09 -1.93 4.00
C THR A 18 -0.89 -3.31 4.61
N LEU A 19 0.34 -3.73 4.92
CA LEU A 19 0.65 -5.03 5.50
C LEU A 19 0.67 -4.93 7.04
N GLY A 20 -0.39 -5.43 7.69
CA GLY A 20 -0.53 -5.47 9.15
C GLY A 20 -1.27 -4.28 9.77
N ARG A 21 -1.08 -3.06 9.28
CA ARG A 21 -1.91 -1.91 9.70
C ARG A 21 -2.01 -0.87 8.59
N PHE A 22 -3.22 -0.41 8.31
CA PHE A 22 -3.42 0.63 7.31
C PHE A 22 -3.01 2.02 7.82
N GLU A 23 -1.96 2.57 7.23
CA GLU A 23 -1.47 3.91 7.56
C GLU A 23 -1.08 4.69 6.32
N VAL A 24 -1.35 6.00 6.31
CA VAL A 24 -0.94 6.88 5.21
C VAL A 24 -0.27 8.10 5.80
N TYR A 25 0.93 8.39 5.31
CA TYR A 25 1.74 9.51 5.76
C TYR A 25 2.18 10.38 4.58
N ARG A 26 2.32 11.67 4.84
CA ARG A 26 3.03 12.61 3.99
C ARG A 26 3.87 13.52 4.85
N ASN A 27 5.13 13.74 4.48
CA ASN A 27 6.04 14.63 5.21
C ASN A 27 6.08 14.32 6.73
N GLY A 28 5.94 13.05 7.12
CA GLY A 28 5.89 12.58 8.51
C GLY A 28 4.55 12.77 9.24
N VAL A 29 3.56 13.41 8.61
CA VAL A 29 2.22 13.60 9.18
C VAL A 29 1.31 12.45 8.76
N ARG A 30 0.62 11.82 9.73
CA ARG A 30 -0.34 10.74 9.47
C ARG A 30 -1.67 11.30 8.95
N LEU A 31 -1.94 11.12 7.66
CA LEU A 31 -3.20 11.53 7.05
C LEU A 31 -4.36 10.62 7.47
N SER A 32 -4.09 9.33 7.72
CA SER A 32 -5.10 8.35 8.11
C SER A 32 -5.53 8.42 9.57
N GLU A 33 -5.04 9.37 10.36
CA GLU A 33 -5.35 9.53 11.79
C GLU A 33 -6.88 9.61 12.04
N TYR A 34 -7.61 10.28 11.15
CA TYR A 34 -9.07 10.42 11.23
C TYR A 34 -9.84 9.42 10.38
N ALA A 35 -9.24 8.29 9.98
CA ALA A 35 -9.89 7.32 9.11
C ALA A 35 -11.22 6.79 9.68
N HIS A 36 -11.33 6.72 11.00
CA HIS A 36 -12.54 6.34 11.73
C HIS A 36 -13.70 7.35 11.56
N ARG A 37 -13.43 8.62 11.26
CA ARG A 37 -14.47 9.66 11.03
C ARG A 37 -14.91 9.76 9.57
N SER A 38 -14.17 9.13 8.65
CA SER A 38 -14.44 9.18 7.22
C SER A 38 -14.25 7.81 6.55
N THR A 39 -14.88 6.79 7.11
CA THR A 39 -14.71 5.38 6.69
C THR A 39 -14.88 5.22 5.18
N ARG A 40 -15.93 5.81 4.59
CA ARG A 40 -16.17 5.74 3.14
C ARG A 40 -15.06 6.34 2.28
N VAL A 41 -14.41 7.40 2.74
CA VAL A 41 -13.31 8.04 2.01
C VAL A 41 -12.09 7.13 1.98
N TRP A 42 -11.78 6.49 3.11
CA TRP A 42 -10.65 5.57 3.21
C TRP A 42 -10.93 4.20 2.61
N ASP A 43 -12.18 3.73 2.63
CA ASP A 43 -12.57 2.53 1.89
C ASP A 43 -12.38 2.73 0.38
N LEU A 44 -12.77 3.90 -0.13
CA LEU A 44 -12.50 4.28 -1.53
C LEU A 44 -11.01 4.32 -1.82
N PHE A 45 -10.21 4.94 -0.95
CA PHE A 45 -8.75 4.99 -1.12
C PHE A 45 -8.15 3.59 -1.21
N LYS A 46 -8.49 2.72 -0.24
CA LYS A 46 -7.97 1.35 -0.19
C LYS A 46 -8.38 0.55 -1.42
N TYR A 47 -9.63 0.67 -1.87
CA TYR A 47 -10.09 0.03 -3.09
C TYR A 47 -9.30 0.51 -4.32
N LEU A 48 -9.14 1.83 -4.50
CA LEU A 48 -8.39 2.38 -5.62
C LEU A 48 -6.92 1.94 -5.59
N LEU A 49 -6.31 1.86 -4.41
CA LEU A 49 -4.94 1.38 -4.22
C LEU A 49 -4.80 -0.11 -4.54
N THR A 50 -5.74 -0.94 -4.09
CA THR A 50 -5.75 -2.39 -4.35
C THR A 50 -5.97 -2.71 -5.82
N TYR A 51 -6.74 -1.89 -6.53
CA TYR A 51 -7.01 -2.04 -7.95
C TYR A 51 -6.28 -0.98 -8.80
N ARG A 52 -5.14 -0.48 -8.33
CA ARG A 52 -4.43 0.68 -8.93
C ARG A 52 -4.04 0.50 -10.39
N ASP A 53 -3.86 -0.74 -10.85
CA ASP A 53 -3.53 -1.07 -12.23
C ASP A 53 -4.77 -1.26 -13.12
N ARG A 54 -5.96 -0.87 -12.64
CA ARG A 54 -7.24 -1.03 -13.33
C ARG A 54 -8.03 0.27 -13.31
N SER A 55 -8.91 0.39 -14.30
CA SER A 55 -9.92 1.44 -14.34
C SER A 55 -11.23 0.89 -13.76
N SER A 56 -11.79 1.57 -12.76
CA SER A 56 -13.04 1.15 -12.12
C SER A 56 -14.17 2.11 -12.43
N THR A 57 -15.30 1.57 -12.89
CA THR A 57 -16.51 2.37 -13.08
C THR A 57 -17.09 2.78 -11.71
N PRO A 58 -17.80 3.92 -11.65
CA PRO A 58 -18.55 4.32 -10.46
C PRO A 58 -19.45 3.22 -9.90
N GLU A 59 -20.11 2.48 -10.79
CA GLU A 59 -20.98 1.35 -10.47
C GLU A 59 -20.22 0.22 -9.79
N ALA A 60 -19.08 -0.21 -10.35
CA ALA A 60 -18.28 -1.30 -9.80
C ALA A 60 -17.69 -0.96 -8.41
N ILE A 61 -17.26 0.29 -8.22
CA ILE A 61 -16.76 0.77 -6.92
C ILE A 61 -17.86 0.70 -5.86
N ILE A 62 -19.06 1.19 -6.21
CA ILE A 62 -20.22 1.23 -5.31
C ILE A 62 -20.68 -0.18 -4.95
N GLU A 63 -20.78 -1.07 -5.95
CA GLU A 63 -21.14 -2.47 -5.75
C GLU A 63 -20.14 -3.19 -4.86
N THR A 64 -18.84 -2.90 -5.00
CA THR A 64 -17.80 -3.55 -4.19
C THR A 64 -17.75 -3.00 -2.75
N LEU A 65 -17.83 -1.67 -2.58
CA LEU A 65 -17.62 -1.04 -1.29
C LEU A 65 -18.89 -0.94 -0.44
N TRP A 66 -20.02 -0.67 -1.07
CA TRP A 66 -21.29 -0.41 -0.39
C TRP A 66 -22.47 -1.12 -1.08
N PRO A 67 -22.42 -2.46 -1.27
CA PRO A 67 -23.44 -3.23 -1.98
C PRO A 67 -24.86 -3.11 -1.40
N GLN A 68 -24.95 -2.83 -0.10
CA GLN A 68 -26.22 -2.66 0.61
C GLN A 68 -26.93 -1.34 0.31
N HIS A 69 -26.30 -0.42 -0.42
CA HIS A 69 -26.88 0.87 -0.77
C HIS A 69 -27.29 0.89 -2.25
N ASN A 70 -28.60 0.95 -2.51
CA ASN A 70 -29.10 1.15 -3.85
C ASN A 70 -29.07 2.65 -4.20
N TYR A 71 -27.97 3.11 -4.79
CA TYR A 71 -27.84 4.49 -5.24
C TYR A 71 -28.49 4.65 -6.63
N ALA A 72 -29.45 5.57 -6.74
CA ALA A 72 -30.05 5.94 -8.03
C ALA A 72 -29.02 6.53 -9.02
N ASP A 73 -27.93 7.12 -8.50
CA ASP A 73 -26.81 7.64 -9.31
C ASP A 73 -25.46 7.36 -8.59
N PRO A 74 -24.77 6.27 -8.97
CA PRO A 74 -23.45 5.90 -8.45
C PRO A 74 -22.37 6.99 -8.61
N ARG A 75 -22.42 7.76 -9.72
CA ARG A 75 -21.48 8.86 -9.96
C ARG A 75 -21.65 9.96 -8.93
N ARG A 76 -22.90 10.34 -8.67
CA ARG A 76 -23.22 11.34 -7.66
C ARG A 76 -22.85 10.88 -6.25
N ALA A 77 -23.03 9.59 -5.96
CA ALA A 77 -22.65 9.00 -4.67
C ALA A 77 -21.13 9.07 -4.42
N LEU A 78 -20.30 8.87 -5.45
CA LEU A 78 -18.83 8.93 -5.34
C LEU A 78 -18.26 10.35 -5.37
N ARG A 79 -19.00 11.35 -5.86
CA ARG A 79 -18.49 12.72 -5.99
C ARG A 79 -17.95 13.28 -4.67
N THR A 80 -18.67 13.07 -3.57
CA THR A 80 -18.27 13.59 -2.25
C THR A 80 -17.06 12.84 -1.67
N PRO A 81 -17.06 11.48 -1.61
CA PRO A 81 -15.89 10.72 -1.18
C PRO A 81 -14.62 11.03 -1.99
N VAL A 82 -14.73 11.07 -3.32
CA VAL A 82 -13.58 11.37 -4.21
C VAL A 82 -13.04 12.77 -3.96
N TYR A 83 -13.92 13.78 -3.90
CA TYR A 83 -13.51 15.15 -3.65
C TYR A 83 -12.77 15.29 -2.31
N ARG A 84 -13.35 14.72 -1.23
CA ARG A 84 -12.71 14.72 0.09
C ARG A 84 -11.39 13.96 0.08
N LEU A 85 -11.30 12.85 -0.63
CA LEU A 85 -10.06 12.09 -0.73
C LEU A 85 -8.97 12.92 -1.41
N ARG A 86 -9.28 13.59 -2.53
CA ARG A 86 -8.36 14.50 -3.22
C ARG A 86 -7.88 15.64 -2.31
N GLN A 87 -8.76 16.19 -1.47
CA GLN A 87 -8.37 17.21 -0.48
C GLN A 87 -7.43 16.67 0.61
N ILE A 88 -7.70 15.46 1.13
CA ILE A 88 -6.84 14.82 2.13
C ILE A 88 -5.46 14.52 1.53
N LEU A 89 -5.43 14.11 0.27
CA LEU A 89 -4.22 13.78 -0.46
C LEU A 89 -3.54 14.98 -1.09
N SER A 90 -3.96 16.23 -0.89
CA SER A 90 -3.24 17.40 -1.44
C SER A 90 -2.40 18.10 -0.37
N GLU A 91 -1.26 18.69 -0.77
CA GLU A 91 -0.26 19.25 0.15
C GLU A 91 -0.77 20.51 0.89
N ASP A 92 -1.55 21.35 0.21
CA ASP A 92 -2.05 22.63 0.75
C ASP A 92 -3.57 22.65 1.00
N GLY A 93 -4.23 21.48 0.98
CA GLY A 93 -5.71 21.38 1.05
C GLY A 93 -6.44 21.95 -0.17
N LEU A 94 -5.70 22.54 -1.12
CA LEU A 94 -6.14 22.84 -2.47
C LEU A 94 -6.01 21.54 -3.29
N PRO A 95 -7.12 20.97 -3.78
CA PRO A 95 -7.04 19.75 -4.55
C PRO A 95 -6.33 20.04 -5.88
N ASP A 96 -5.15 19.48 -6.09
CA ASP A 96 -4.79 19.10 -7.44
C ASP A 96 -5.69 17.92 -7.78
N ALA A 97 -6.78 18.23 -8.48
CA ALA A 97 -7.90 17.33 -8.63
C ALA A 97 -7.51 16.00 -9.28
N GLU A 98 -6.32 15.90 -9.88
CA GLU A 98 -5.91 14.72 -10.65
C GLU A 98 -4.51 14.21 -10.27
N GLU A 99 -3.92 14.65 -9.15
CA GLU A 99 -2.58 14.16 -8.78
C GLU A 99 -2.59 12.64 -8.53
N TYR A 100 -3.43 12.14 -7.61
CA TYR A 100 -3.46 10.70 -7.25
C TYR A 100 -4.65 9.93 -7.84
N ILE A 101 -5.75 10.63 -8.17
CA ILE A 101 -7.00 9.99 -8.59
C ILE A 101 -7.50 10.67 -9.86
N LEU A 102 -7.44 9.95 -10.98
CA LEU A 102 -7.87 10.41 -12.29
C LEU A 102 -9.34 10.02 -12.55
N TYR A 103 -10.01 10.77 -13.42
CA TYR A 103 -11.31 10.37 -13.97
C TYR A 103 -11.25 10.37 -15.49
N ILE A 104 -11.06 9.19 -16.08
CA ILE A 104 -10.78 9.01 -17.51
C ILE A 104 -11.83 8.10 -18.11
N GLN A 105 -12.46 8.55 -19.21
CA GLN A 105 -13.46 7.77 -19.96
C GLN A 105 -14.60 7.21 -19.11
N GLY A 106 -14.99 7.92 -18.05
CA GLY A 106 -16.07 7.51 -17.16
C GLY A 106 -15.65 6.59 -16.00
N CYS A 107 -14.35 6.33 -15.84
CA CYS A 107 -13.80 5.48 -14.78
C CYS A 107 -12.89 6.28 -13.85
N TYR A 108 -12.81 5.86 -12.59
CA TYR A 108 -11.76 6.29 -11.67
C TYR A 108 -10.54 5.39 -11.81
N VAL A 109 -9.37 6.01 -11.80
CA VAL A 109 -8.07 5.34 -11.94
C VAL A 109 -7.12 5.91 -10.90
N TRP A 110 -6.34 5.06 -10.25
CA TRP A 110 -5.20 5.52 -9.45
C TRP A 110 -4.09 6.01 -10.38
N ASN A 111 -3.54 7.19 -10.11
CA ASN A 111 -2.44 7.71 -10.90
C ASN A 111 -1.12 7.05 -10.50
N ASN A 112 -0.74 5.96 -11.16
CA ASN A 112 0.55 5.29 -10.95
C ASN A 112 1.78 6.16 -11.28
N GLN A 113 1.60 7.33 -11.91
CA GLN A 113 2.69 8.30 -12.16
C GLN A 113 2.88 9.31 -11.02
N SER A 114 1.99 9.30 -10.02
CA SER A 114 2.12 10.18 -8.84
C SER A 114 3.25 9.72 -7.91
N ASN A 115 3.69 10.61 -7.01
CA ASN A 115 4.78 10.29 -6.09
C ASN A 115 4.25 9.58 -4.83
N PHE A 116 4.25 8.25 -4.83
CA PHE A 116 3.85 7.45 -3.68
C PHE A 116 4.72 6.19 -3.54
N TRP A 117 4.68 5.60 -2.36
CA TRP A 117 5.33 4.35 -2.02
C TRP A 117 4.35 3.49 -1.22
N VAL A 118 4.31 2.19 -1.54
CA VAL A 118 3.46 1.21 -0.86
C VAL A 118 4.34 0.10 -0.30
N ASP A 119 4.17 -0.21 0.98
CA ASP A 119 4.91 -1.29 1.65
C ASP A 119 4.76 -2.66 0.94
N ALA A 120 3.57 -2.97 0.44
CA ALA A 120 3.29 -4.19 -0.31
C ALA A 120 4.06 -4.27 -1.65
N ASP A 121 4.26 -3.14 -2.32
CA ASP A 121 4.99 -3.09 -3.59
C ASP A 121 6.49 -3.22 -3.34
N GLU A 122 6.99 -2.56 -2.30
CA GLU A 122 8.37 -2.71 -1.85
C GLU A 122 8.68 -4.13 -1.41
N PHE A 123 7.76 -4.75 -0.67
CA PHE A 123 7.85 -6.15 -0.26
C PHE A 123 8.05 -7.08 -1.46
N GLU A 124 7.18 -6.99 -2.47
CA GLU A 124 7.34 -7.78 -3.71
C GLU A 124 8.64 -7.46 -4.45
N ASN A 125 9.02 -6.19 -4.51
CA ASN A 125 10.24 -5.75 -5.18
C ASN A 125 11.50 -6.31 -4.51
N LEU A 126 11.57 -6.28 -3.17
CA LEU A 126 12.68 -6.85 -2.40
C LEU A 126 12.78 -8.36 -2.59
N LEU A 127 11.65 -9.08 -2.56
CA LEU A 127 11.62 -10.52 -2.83
C LEU A 127 12.10 -10.85 -4.25
N ARG A 128 11.67 -10.06 -5.24
CA ARG A 128 12.11 -10.21 -6.64
C ARG A 128 13.62 -9.99 -6.77
N GLN A 129 14.15 -8.95 -6.13
CA GLN A 129 15.59 -8.68 -6.12
C GLN A 129 16.37 -9.82 -5.42
N ALA A 130 15.87 -10.32 -4.29
CA ALA A 130 16.50 -11.44 -3.57
C ALA A 130 16.53 -12.71 -4.44
N ALA A 131 15.44 -13.02 -5.13
CA ALA A 131 15.35 -14.17 -6.01
C ALA A 131 16.33 -14.10 -7.20
N GLN A 132 16.57 -12.89 -7.73
CA GLN A 132 17.50 -12.65 -8.84
C GLN A 132 18.97 -12.51 -8.40
N MET A 133 19.23 -12.42 -7.10
CA MET A 133 20.59 -12.26 -6.58
C MET A 133 21.42 -13.54 -6.80
N PRO A 134 22.63 -13.44 -7.38
CA PRO A 134 23.47 -14.60 -7.61
C PRO A 134 23.97 -15.19 -6.29
N GLU A 135 24.23 -16.50 -6.26
CA GLU A 135 24.66 -17.22 -5.05
C GLU A 135 25.95 -16.67 -4.44
N ARG A 136 26.84 -16.09 -5.26
CA ARG A 136 28.06 -15.43 -4.80
C ARG A 136 27.81 -14.17 -3.95
N GLU A 137 26.61 -13.60 -3.99
CA GLU A 137 26.19 -12.41 -3.22
C GLU A 137 25.18 -12.80 -2.12
N LEU A 138 25.44 -13.92 -1.45
CA LEU A 138 24.53 -14.53 -0.48
C LEU A 138 24.14 -13.58 0.66
N ASP A 139 25.08 -12.82 1.21
CA ASP A 139 24.78 -11.89 2.30
C ASP A 139 23.77 -10.81 1.88
N LYS A 140 23.94 -10.25 0.68
CA LYS A 140 22.97 -9.29 0.13
C LYS A 140 21.62 -9.94 -0.13
N LYS A 141 21.60 -11.20 -0.57
CA LYS A 141 20.36 -11.96 -0.76
C LYS A 141 19.62 -12.13 0.57
N ILE A 142 20.34 -12.46 1.64
CA ILE A 142 19.80 -12.56 3.00
C ILE A 142 19.25 -11.21 3.46
N ASP A 143 20.01 -10.12 3.28
CA ASP A 143 19.59 -8.78 3.69
C ASP A 143 18.30 -8.34 2.98
N LEU A 144 18.13 -8.68 1.70
CA LEU A 144 16.91 -8.37 0.94
C LEU A 144 15.71 -9.18 1.47
N TYR A 145 15.89 -10.47 1.77
CA TYR A 145 14.82 -11.27 2.39
C TYR A 145 14.43 -10.72 3.76
N LEU A 146 15.40 -10.38 4.62
CA LEU A 146 15.14 -9.81 5.95
C LEU A 146 14.38 -8.48 5.87
N GLN A 147 14.77 -7.59 4.94
CA GLN A 147 14.06 -6.32 4.72
C GLN A 147 12.63 -6.55 4.23
N ALA A 148 12.40 -7.51 3.33
CA ALA A 148 11.06 -7.86 2.89
C ALA A 148 10.21 -8.40 4.06
N ILE A 149 10.76 -9.32 4.85
CA ILE A 149 10.08 -9.92 6.01
C ILE A 149 9.68 -8.84 7.03
N ASP A 150 10.53 -7.83 7.30
CA ASP A 150 10.19 -6.73 8.23
C ASP A 150 9.01 -5.84 7.78
N LEU A 151 8.80 -5.72 6.47
CA LEU A 151 7.65 -5.01 5.91
C LEU A 151 6.34 -5.79 6.11
N TYR A 152 6.39 -7.12 6.14
CA TYR A 152 5.20 -7.95 6.35
C TYR A 152 4.85 -8.05 7.84
N ARG A 153 4.08 -7.08 8.34
CA ARG A 153 3.66 -7.02 9.76
C ARG A 153 2.32 -7.68 10.05
N GLY A 154 1.71 -8.30 9.05
CA GLY A 154 0.42 -8.97 9.15
C GLY A 154 -0.34 -8.97 7.84
N GLU A 155 -1.63 -9.32 7.89
CA GLU A 155 -2.46 -9.41 6.70
C GLU A 155 -2.61 -8.07 5.98
N TYR A 156 -2.83 -8.12 4.67
CA TYR A 156 -3.15 -6.94 3.87
C TYR A 156 -4.50 -6.33 4.30
N LEU A 157 -4.50 -5.05 4.67
CA LEU A 157 -5.66 -4.27 5.13
C LEU A 157 -6.51 -5.03 6.17
N PRO A 158 -5.95 -5.38 7.34
CA PRO A 158 -6.64 -6.25 8.29
C PRO A 158 -7.87 -5.60 8.93
N GLU A 159 -7.99 -4.27 8.88
CA GLU A 159 -9.16 -3.55 9.38
C GLU A 159 -10.41 -3.77 8.51
N ASN A 160 -10.25 -4.25 7.27
CA ASN A 160 -11.35 -4.55 6.34
C ASN A 160 -11.73 -6.04 6.42
N LEU A 161 -12.03 -6.56 7.63
CA LEU A 161 -12.21 -8.00 7.89
C LEU A 161 -13.23 -8.70 6.96
N TYR A 162 -14.37 -8.07 6.71
CA TYR A 162 -15.48 -8.61 5.93
C TYR A 162 -15.50 -8.14 4.46
N ALA A 163 -14.39 -7.61 3.97
CA ALA A 163 -14.29 -7.09 2.62
C ALA A 163 -13.72 -8.15 1.67
N ASP A 164 -14.60 -8.85 0.94
CA ASP A 164 -14.21 -9.94 0.03
C ASP A 164 -13.17 -9.52 -1.01
N TRP A 165 -13.21 -8.25 -1.44
CA TRP A 165 -12.28 -7.68 -2.41
C TRP A 165 -10.81 -7.65 -1.92
N THR A 166 -10.56 -7.82 -0.62
CA THR A 166 -9.21 -7.91 -0.04
C THR A 166 -8.65 -9.34 0.00
N ILE A 167 -9.50 -10.38 -0.11
CA ILE A 167 -9.12 -11.79 0.11
C ILE A 167 -8.01 -12.23 -0.84
N ALA A 168 -8.13 -11.87 -2.12
CA ALA A 168 -7.13 -12.23 -3.12
C ALA A 168 -5.74 -11.66 -2.77
N GLN A 169 -5.68 -10.40 -2.33
CA GLN A 169 -4.43 -9.76 -1.92
C GLN A 169 -3.87 -10.35 -0.63
N ARG A 170 -4.72 -10.60 0.38
CA ARG A 170 -4.28 -11.27 1.62
C ARG A 170 -3.64 -12.62 1.34
N ASN A 171 -4.27 -13.45 0.52
CA ASN A 171 -3.74 -14.75 0.13
C ASN A 171 -2.45 -14.63 -0.68
N HIS A 172 -2.36 -13.63 -1.57
CA HIS A 172 -1.17 -13.39 -2.36
C HIS A 172 0.03 -13.04 -1.48
N TYR A 173 -0.09 -12.00 -0.64
CA TYR A 173 1.01 -11.55 0.22
C TYR A 173 1.37 -12.55 1.31
N ARG A 174 0.39 -13.26 1.87
CA ARG A 174 0.66 -14.35 2.81
C ARG A 174 1.47 -15.47 2.17
N ARG A 175 1.14 -15.86 0.93
CA ARG A 175 1.90 -16.89 0.21
C ARG A 175 3.34 -16.44 -0.03
N LEU A 176 3.53 -15.23 -0.55
CA LEU A 176 4.87 -14.68 -0.78
C LEU A 176 5.71 -14.58 0.50
N TYR A 177 5.08 -14.21 1.62
CA TYR A 177 5.73 -14.19 2.92
C TYR A 177 6.23 -15.58 3.33
N LEU A 178 5.39 -16.60 3.24
CA LEU A 178 5.78 -17.98 3.57
C LEU A 178 6.90 -18.48 2.65
N GLU A 179 6.83 -18.21 1.34
CA GLU A 179 7.88 -18.54 0.38
C GLU A 179 9.21 -17.85 0.72
N ALA A 180 9.17 -16.61 1.22
CA ALA A 180 10.36 -15.87 1.66
C ALA A 180 10.99 -16.49 2.92
N ILE A 181 10.17 -16.87 3.90
CA ILE A 181 10.61 -17.57 5.11
C ILE A 181 11.29 -18.89 4.74
N ASP A 182 10.64 -19.71 3.89
CA ASP A 182 11.19 -21.00 3.44
C ASP A 182 12.52 -20.82 2.71
N SER A 183 12.61 -19.81 1.84
CA SER A 183 13.84 -19.50 1.09
C SER A 183 14.98 -19.09 2.03
N LEU A 184 14.70 -18.23 3.01
CA LEU A 184 15.70 -17.76 3.97
C LEU A 184 16.14 -18.90 4.92
N ALA A 185 15.19 -19.73 5.37
CA ALA A 185 15.47 -20.90 6.19
C ALA A 185 16.41 -21.89 5.47
N ALA A 186 16.15 -22.17 4.18
CA ALA A 186 17.01 -23.02 3.37
C ALA A 186 18.43 -22.46 3.24
N ILE A 187 18.57 -21.14 3.08
CA ILE A 187 19.87 -20.47 3.06
C ILE A 187 20.60 -20.66 4.40
N TYR A 188 19.95 -20.35 5.53
CA TYR A 188 20.57 -20.52 6.84
C TYR A 188 20.96 -21.97 7.14
N GLN A 189 20.14 -22.94 6.74
CA GLN A 189 20.46 -24.35 6.87
C GLN A 189 21.72 -24.73 6.06
N SER A 190 21.83 -24.25 4.81
CA SER A 190 23.00 -24.52 3.96
C SER A 190 24.30 -23.91 4.51
N GLN A 191 24.19 -22.77 5.20
CA GLN A 191 25.32 -22.06 5.82
C GLN A 191 25.57 -22.51 7.28
N GLN A 192 24.83 -23.50 7.78
CA GLN A 192 24.88 -23.96 9.18
C GLN A 192 24.63 -22.85 10.22
N ARG A 193 23.84 -21.83 9.84
CA ARG A 193 23.44 -20.69 10.69
C ARG A 193 22.21 -21.05 11.52
N TYR A 194 22.39 -22.00 12.44
CA TYR A 194 21.27 -22.57 13.20
C TYR A 194 20.64 -21.62 14.20
N GLN A 195 21.38 -20.61 14.70
CA GLN A 195 20.82 -19.63 15.62
C GLN A 195 19.77 -18.78 14.91
N GLU A 196 20.13 -18.20 13.76
CA GLU A 196 19.24 -17.36 12.97
C GLU A 196 18.04 -18.14 12.42
N LEU A 197 18.23 -19.43 12.09
CA LEU A 197 17.13 -20.31 11.71
C LEU A 197 16.11 -20.48 12.85
N ASN A 198 16.57 -20.63 14.10
CA ASN A 198 15.68 -20.75 15.26
C ASN A 198 14.96 -19.44 15.60
N GLU A 199 15.54 -18.29 15.27
CA GLU A 199 14.91 -16.98 15.47
C GLU A 199 13.88 -16.67 14.37
N LEU A 200 14.00 -17.31 13.19
CA LEU A 200 13.10 -17.14 12.05
C LEU A 200 11.80 -17.98 12.18
N CYS A 201 11.86 -19.14 12.83
CA CYS A 201 10.77 -20.10 13.00
C CYS A 201 10.00 -19.92 14.31
#